data_AF-A0A7Y2GQ58-F1
#
_entry.id   AF-A0A7Y2GQ58-F1
#
_cell.length_a   1.000
_cell.length_b   1.000
_cell.length_c   1.000
_cell.angle_alpha   90.00
_cell.angle_beta   90.00
_cell.angle_gamma   90.00
#
_symmetry.space_group_name_H-M   'P 1'
#
loop_
_entity.id
_entity.type
_entity.pdbx_description
1 polymer ?
#
loop_
_entity_poly.entity_id
_entity_poly.type
_entity_poly.pdbx_seq_one_letter_code
_entity_poly.pdbx_strand_id
1 'polypeptide(L)'
;MALGDGIRRNIAHVSDAERDRFINAAVQLNSRYYADGVSKWVKQDQIHEATHVHGGPSFLPWHRELLNRYEQLLREIDPDLSLHYWDWTEDPRAADNGSGGTFNIFTTSFMGESNGNVGAPFAGFPPISRDVAG
;
A
#
# COMPACT_ATOMS: atom_id res chain seq x y z
N MET A 1 -6.93 16.00 -11.85
CA MET A 1 -5.57 16.32 -11.37
C MET A 1 -4.56 15.63 -12.29
N ALA A 2 -3.33 16.15 -12.40
CA ALA A 2 -2.30 15.50 -13.20
C ALA A 2 -1.75 14.28 -12.46
N LEU A 3 -1.66 13.15 -13.15
CA LEU A 3 -1.00 11.94 -12.66
C LEU A 3 0.52 12.17 -12.73
N GLY A 4 1.31 11.62 -11.79
CA GLY A 4 2.78 11.72 -11.84
C GLY A 4 3.40 12.96 -11.22
N ASP A 5 2.65 13.77 -10.47
CA ASP A 5 3.17 14.99 -9.86
C ASP A 5 3.90 14.78 -8.51
N GLY A 6 4.00 13.53 -8.06
CA GLY A 6 4.73 13.19 -6.84
C GLY A 6 3.94 13.47 -5.55
N ILE A 7 2.70 13.96 -5.63
CA ILE A 7 1.91 14.35 -4.45
C ILE A 7 1.16 13.15 -3.88
N ARG A 8 1.41 12.85 -2.60
CA ARG A 8 0.66 11.84 -1.84
C ARG A 8 -0.70 12.42 -1.45
N ARG A 9 -1.78 11.76 -1.88
CA ARG A 9 -3.18 12.20 -1.67
C ARG A 9 -3.97 11.19 -0.85
N ASN A 10 -5.06 11.64 -0.24
CA ASN A 10 -6.02 10.75 0.40
C ASN A 10 -6.61 9.83 -0.67
N ILE A 11 -6.48 8.51 -0.50
CA ILE A 11 -6.95 7.49 -1.43
C ILE A 11 -8.47 7.54 -1.65
N ALA A 12 -9.21 8.09 -0.69
CA ALA A 12 -10.65 8.31 -0.80
C ALA A 12 -11.01 9.40 -1.83
N HIS A 13 -10.09 10.32 -2.14
CA HIS A 13 -10.36 11.48 -3.02
C HIS A 13 -9.67 11.41 -4.39
N VAL A 14 -8.87 10.37 -4.67
CA VAL A 14 -8.28 10.15 -6.00
C VAL A 14 -9.25 9.45 -6.94
N SER A 15 -8.98 9.50 -8.24
CA SER A 15 -9.83 8.84 -9.26
C SER A 15 -9.76 7.32 -9.18
N ASP A 16 -10.79 6.62 -9.69
CA ASP A 16 -10.78 5.15 -9.77
C ASP A 16 -9.59 4.62 -10.58
N ALA A 17 -9.24 5.29 -11.68
CA ALA A 17 -8.06 4.94 -12.47
C ALA A 17 -6.75 5.04 -11.65
N GLU A 18 -6.64 6.01 -10.75
CA GLU A 18 -5.46 6.16 -9.89
C GLU A 18 -5.41 5.08 -8.80
N ARG A 19 -6.57 4.67 -8.26
CA ARG A 19 -6.69 3.52 -7.35
C ARG A 19 -6.31 2.21 -8.02
N ASP A 20 -6.77 1.99 -9.23
CA ASP A 20 -6.48 0.78 -10.01
C ASP A 20 -4.98 0.68 -10.29
N ARG A 21 -4.33 1.79 -10.67
CA ARG A 21 -2.87 1.84 -10.85
C ARG A 21 -2.13 1.52 -9.56
N PHE A 22 -2.57 2.07 -8.43
CA PHE A 22 -1.99 1.78 -7.12
C PHE A 22 -2.08 0.29 -6.76
N ILE A 23 -3.27 -0.31 -6.87
CA ILE A 23 -3.47 -1.74 -6.58
C ILE A 23 -2.68 -2.60 -7.55
N ASN A 24 -2.69 -2.28 -8.84
CA ASN A 24 -1.96 -3.04 -9.84
C ASN A 24 -0.44 -3.04 -9.55
N ALA A 25 0.12 -1.89 -9.20
CA ALA A 25 1.52 -1.79 -8.81
C ALA A 25 1.82 -2.60 -7.53
N ALA A 26 0.99 -2.48 -6.49
CA ALA A 26 1.17 -3.26 -5.25
C ALA A 26 1.15 -4.78 -5.51
N VAL A 27 0.22 -5.26 -6.33
CA VAL A 27 0.13 -6.68 -6.77
C VAL A 27 1.37 -7.11 -7.52
N GLN A 28 1.82 -6.30 -8.48
CA GLN A 28 3.00 -6.62 -9.28
C GLN A 28 4.27 -6.73 -8.43
N LEU A 29 4.41 -5.95 -7.35
CA LEU A 29 5.58 -6.06 -6.45
C LEU A 29 5.71 -7.45 -5.82
N ASN A 30 4.62 -8.20 -5.66
CA ASN A 30 4.68 -9.57 -5.16
C ASN A 30 5.20 -10.58 -6.22
N SER A 31 5.22 -10.19 -7.50
CA SER A 31 5.73 -11.01 -8.62
C SER A 31 7.07 -10.50 -9.18
N ARG A 32 7.65 -9.45 -8.58
CA ARG A 32 9.01 -8.97 -8.90
C ARG A 32 9.94 -9.44 -7.79
N TYR A 33 11.11 -9.94 -8.14
CA TYR A 33 12.03 -10.54 -7.18
C TYR A 33 13.36 -9.81 -7.12
N TYR A 34 13.96 -9.79 -5.94
CA TYR A 34 15.38 -9.50 -5.79
C TYR A 34 16.21 -10.74 -6.17
N ALA A 35 17.52 -10.56 -6.29
CA ALA A 35 18.44 -11.63 -6.67
C ALA A 35 18.49 -12.79 -5.64
N ASP A 36 18.06 -12.54 -4.41
CA ASP A 36 17.94 -13.54 -3.34
C ASP A 36 16.64 -14.37 -3.41
N GLY A 37 15.83 -14.18 -4.44
CA GLY A 37 14.59 -14.93 -4.65
C GLY A 37 13.41 -14.46 -3.79
N VAL A 38 13.55 -13.36 -3.04
CA VAL A 38 12.45 -12.77 -2.26
C VAL A 38 11.71 -11.75 -3.11
N SER A 39 10.36 -11.78 -3.09
CA SER A 39 9.57 -10.80 -3.82
C SER A 39 9.79 -9.40 -3.23
N LYS A 40 9.68 -8.36 -4.06
CA LYS A 40 9.88 -6.97 -3.64
C LYS A 40 8.86 -6.57 -2.57
N TRP A 41 7.65 -7.13 -2.63
CA TRP A 41 6.65 -7.04 -1.58
C TRP A 41 7.13 -7.65 -0.26
N VAL A 42 7.46 -8.96 -0.26
CA VAL A 42 7.87 -9.68 0.96
C VAL A 42 9.14 -9.10 1.57
N LYS A 43 10.04 -8.55 0.75
CA LYS A 43 11.26 -7.91 1.25
C LYS A 43 10.96 -6.72 2.17
N GLN A 44 9.86 -5.99 1.97
CA GLN A 44 9.50 -4.86 2.84
C GLN A 44 9.17 -5.33 4.25
N ASP A 45 8.45 -6.45 4.34
CA ASP A 45 8.12 -7.11 5.60
C ASP A 45 9.38 -7.60 6.32
N GLN A 46 10.27 -8.31 5.62
CA GLN A 46 11.55 -8.77 6.19
C GLN A 46 12.41 -7.62 6.72
N ILE A 47 12.46 -6.48 6.02
CA ILE A 47 13.21 -5.29 6.46
C ILE A 47 12.56 -4.67 7.70
N HIS A 48 11.23 -4.59 7.73
CA HIS A 48 10.48 -4.04 8.87
C HIS A 48 10.65 -4.90 10.12
N GLU A 49 10.49 -6.21 9.97
CA GLU A 49 10.64 -7.17 11.05
C GLU A 49 12.06 -7.16 11.64
N ALA A 50 13.08 -7.22 10.77
CA ALA A 50 14.48 -7.30 11.21
C ALA A 50 14.98 -6.04 11.96
N THR A 51 14.35 -4.89 11.75
CA THR A 51 14.77 -3.62 12.38
C THR A 51 13.96 -3.26 13.62
N HIS A 52 12.72 -3.73 13.72
CA HIS A 52 11.82 -3.60 14.87
C HIS A 52 11.77 -2.17 15.50
N VAL A 53 11.77 -1.12 14.67
CA VAL A 53 11.91 0.26 15.16
C VAL A 53 10.58 0.83 15.66
N HIS A 54 10.20 0.47 16.89
CA HIS A 54 8.98 0.92 17.57
C HIS A 54 9.29 1.50 18.97
N GLY A 55 8.42 2.37 19.48
CA GLY A 55 8.49 2.86 20.87
C GLY A 55 9.63 3.83 21.21
N GLY A 56 10.45 4.21 20.22
CA GLY A 56 11.62 5.09 20.42
C GLY A 56 11.66 6.28 19.45
N PRO A 57 12.64 7.19 19.60
CA PRO A 57 12.74 8.42 18.81
C PRO A 57 12.94 8.17 17.30
N SER A 58 13.48 7.00 16.93
CA SER A 58 13.69 6.62 15.54
C SER A 58 12.41 6.16 14.82
N PHE A 59 11.29 5.97 15.53
CA PHE A 59 10.05 5.45 14.96
C PHE A 59 9.59 6.23 13.73
N LEU A 60 9.39 7.55 13.86
CA LEU A 60 8.91 8.40 12.77
C LEU A 60 9.89 8.50 11.58
N PRO A 61 11.18 8.83 11.77
CA PRO A 61 12.10 8.94 10.63
C PRO A 61 12.32 7.61 9.92
N TRP A 62 12.35 6.48 10.65
CA TRP A 62 12.55 5.17 10.04
C TRP A 62 11.34 4.75 9.16
N HIS A 63 10.11 4.92 9.64
CA HIS A 63 8.92 4.62 8.83
C HIS A 63 8.79 5.56 7.63
N ARG A 64 9.21 6.83 7.76
CA ARG A 64 9.25 7.76 6.61
C ARG A 64 10.17 7.26 5.52
N GLU A 65 11.36 6.78 5.87
CA GLU A 65 12.31 6.22 4.89
C GLU A 65 11.76 4.93 4.27
N LEU A 66 11.16 4.04 5.06
CA LEU A 66 10.51 2.83 4.53
C LEU A 66 9.45 3.19 3.47
N LEU A 67 8.57 4.15 3.77
CA LEU A 67 7.53 4.59 2.83
C LEU A 67 8.11 5.26 1.58
N ASN A 68 9.21 6.00 1.70
CA ASN A 68 9.90 6.59 0.54
C ASN A 68 10.48 5.52 -0.39
N ARG A 69 11.09 4.47 0.16
CA ARG A 69 11.56 3.32 -0.63
C ARG A 69 10.41 2.56 -1.24
N TYR A 70 9.33 2.35 -0.50
CA TYR A 70 8.14 1.69 -1.02
C TYR A 70 7.53 2.45 -2.21
N GLU A 71 7.45 3.78 -2.14
CA GLU A 71 7.02 4.61 -3.26
C GLU A 71 7.95 4.48 -4.48
N GLN A 72 9.27 4.41 -4.27
CA GLN A 72 10.21 4.15 -5.38
C GLN A 72 9.94 2.79 -6.04
N LEU A 73 9.66 1.74 -5.26
CA LEU A 73 9.32 0.42 -5.79
C LEU A 73 8.02 0.45 -6.61
N LEU A 74 7.00 1.16 -6.14
CA LEU A 74 5.77 1.35 -6.92
C LEU A 74 6.08 2.06 -8.27
N ARG A 75 6.98 3.05 -8.25
CA ARG A 75 7.40 3.79 -9.46
C ARG A 75 8.24 2.99 -10.44
N GLU A 76 8.87 1.89 -10.01
CA GLU A 76 9.50 0.96 -10.95
C GLU A 76 8.48 0.24 -11.84
N ILE A 77 7.23 0.12 -11.39
CA ILE A 77 6.11 -0.46 -12.15
C ILE A 77 5.35 0.63 -12.90
N ASP A 78 5.09 1.75 -12.23
CA ASP A 78 4.37 2.88 -12.79
C ASP A 78 5.02 4.21 -12.40
N PRO A 79 5.84 4.82 -13.29
CA PRO A 79 6.62 6.02 -12.99
C PRO A 79 5.80 7.23 -12.54
N ASP A 80 4.52 7.31 -12.90
CA ASP A 80 3.64 8.42 -12.55
C ASP A 80 2.86 8.17 -11.24
N LEU A 81 3.11 7.06 -10.54
CA LEU A 81 2.41 6.75 -9.31
C LEU A 81 3.03 7.50 -8.11
N SER A 82 2.16 7.99 -7.23
CA SER A 82 2.53 8.39 -5.88
C SER A 82 1.91 7.44 -4.86
N LEU A 83 2.57 7.28 -3.72
CA LEU A 83 1.98 6.58 -2.60
C LEU A 83 0.82 7.41 -2.04
N HIS A 84 -0.33 6.79 -1.79
CA HIS A 84 -1.48 7.45 -1.17
C HIS A 84 -1.50 7.23 0.33
N TYR A 85 -2.27 8.06 1.03
CA TYR A 85 -2.58 7.86 2.44
C TYR A 85 -4.07 7.59 2.62
N TRP A 86 -4.41 6.90 3.69
CA TRP A 86 -5.78 6.82 4.18
C TRP A 86 -5.91 7.79 5.34
N ASP A 87 -6.76 8.81 5.18
CA ASP A 87 -7.21 9.61 6.30
C ASP A 87 -8.24 8.81 7.10
N TRP A 88 -7.80 8.21 8.20
CA TRP A 88 -8.64 7.40 9.08
C TRP A 88 -9.54 8.26 9.99
N THR A 89 -9.41 9.59 9.97
CA THR A 89 -10.33 10.50 10.67
C THR A 89 -11.57 10.84 9.83
N GLU A 90 -11.51 10.55 8.54
CA GLU A 90 -12.62 10.70 7.60
C GLU A 90 -13.29 9.33 7.40
N ASP A 91 -14.63 9.30 7.34
CA ASP A 91 -15.28 8.13 6.76
C ASP A 91 -14.94 8.13 5.27
N PRO A 92 -14.19 7.16 4.73
CA PRO A 92 -13.82 7.16 3.31
C PRO A 92 -15.06 7.12 2.40
N ARG A 93 -16.21 6.73 2.95
CA ARG A 93 -17.52 6.80 2.31
C ARG A 93 -18.04 8.23 2.16
N ALA A 94 -17.52 9.22 2.87
CA ALA A 94 -17.92 10.61 2.68
C ALA A 94 -17.19 11.30 1.51
N ALA A 95 -16.36 10.58 0.75
CA ALA A 95 -15.52 11.20 -0.26
C ALA A 95 -16.27 11.70 -1.51
N ASP A 96 -15.91 12.90 -1.96
CA ASP A 96 -16.62 13.68 -3.00
C ASP A 96 -16.29 13.27 -4.44
N ASN A 97 -15.62 12.13 -4.68
CA ASN A 97 -14.78 11.92 -5.86
C ASN A 97 -15.50 11.55 -7.19
N GLY A 98 -16.66 12.13 -7.46
CA GLY A 98 -17.08 12.38 -8.85
C GLY A 98 -18.13 11.44 -9.45
N SER A 99 -18.94 10.77 -8.61
CA SER A 99 -20.23 10.18 -9.03
C SER A 99 -21.28 10.21 -7.92
N GLY A 100 -21.17 11.16 -6.97
CA GLY A 100 -22.12 11.32 -5.87
C GLY A 100 -22.15 10.14 -4.88
N GLY A 101 -21.05 9.38 -4.79
CA GLY A 101 -21.02 8.10 -4.09
C GLY A 101 -19.84 7.96 -3.16
N THR A 102 -20.07 7.15 -2.14
CA THR A 102 -19.16 6.80 -1.05
C THR A 102 -18.06 5.83 -1.51
N PHE A 103 -16.77 6.08 -1.25
CA PHE A 103 -15.72 5.08 -1.51
C PHE A 103 -15.49 4.16 -0.30
N ASN A 104 -15.85 2.88 -0.43
CA ASN A 104 -15.52 1.89 0.59
C ASN A 104 -14.14 1.26 0.30
N ILE A 105 -13.14 1.57 1.13
CA ILE A 105 -11.80 1.00 1.00
C ILE A 105 -11.76 -0.51 1.30
N PHE A 106 -12.71 -1.01 2.11
CA PHE A 106 -12.77 -2.41 2.55
C PHE A 106 -13.68 -3.25 1.66
N THR A 107 -13.17 -3.61 0.48
CA THR A 107 -13.86 -4.47 -0.50
C THR A 107 -12.88 -5.45 -1.12
N THR A 108 -13.37 -6.61 -1.60
CA THR A 108 -12.57 -7.59 -2.38
C THR A 108 -12.17 -7.10 -3.77
N SER A 109 -12.35 -5.83 -4.09
CA SER A 109 -11.82 -5.21 -5.31
C SER A 109 -10.72 -4.20 -5.01
N PHE A 110 -10.50 -3.87 -3.73
CA PHE A 110 -9.53 -2.86 -3.30
C PHE A 110 -8.62 -3.39 -2.17
N MET A 111 -8.84 -3.02 -0.89
CA MET A 111 -7.96 -3.44 0.22
C MET A 111 -8.39 -4.73 0.93
N GLY A 112 -9.40 -5.43 0.43
CA GLY A 112 -9.97 -6.63 1.05
C GLY A 112 -11.10 -6.33 2.02
N GLU A 113 -11.85 -7.37 2.41
CA GLU A 113 -12.99 -7.24 3.32
C GLU A 113 -12.59 -7.37 4.79
N SER A 114 -13.35 -6.72 5.67
CA SER A 114 -13.14 -6.74 7.12
C SER A 114 -13.51 -8.08 7.78
N ASN A 115 -14.26 -8.94 7.07
CA ASN A 115 -14.70 -10.24 7.55
C ASN A 115 -14.48 -11.28 6.45
N GLY A 116 -13.83 -12.40 6.79
CA GLY A 116 -13.61 -13.50 5.87
C GLY A 116 -12.28 -13.42 5.12
N ASN A 117 -12.23 -13.94 3.91
CA ASN A 117 -11.01 -14.01 3.11
C ASN A 117 -10.69 -12.63 2.51
N VAL A 118 -9.42 -12.23 2.48
CA VAL A 118 -8.99 -10.95 1.90
C VAL A 118 -9.45 -10.79 0.44
N GLY A 119 -9.62 -11.91 -0.27
CA GLY A 119 -10.12 -11.95 -1.65
C GLY A 119 -9.12 -11.37 -2.64
N ALA A 120 -9.51 -11.29 -3.91
CA ALA A 120 -8.76 -10.48 -4.85
C ALA A 120 -8.67 -9.01 -4.31
N PRO A 121 -7.65 -8.23 -4.69
CA PRO A 121 -6.48 -8.59 -5.49
C PRO A 121 -5.37 -9.31 -4.69
N PHE A 122 -5.53 -9.46 -3.36
CA PHE A 122 -4.47 -9.93 -2.45
C PHE A 122 -4.53 -11.41 -2.07
N ALA A 123 -5.49 -12.19 -2.60
CA ALA A 123 -5.69 -13.60 -2.24
C ALA A 123 -4.46 -14.51 -2.43
N GLY A 124 -3.53 -14.15 -3.33
CA GLY A 124 -2.30 -14.89 -3.59
C GLY A 124 -1.08 -14.38 -2.82
N PHE A 125 -1.27 -13.43 -1.89
CA PHE A 125 -0.17 -12.90 -1.10
C PHE A 125 0.21 -13.88 0.02
N PRO A 126 1.51 -14.07 0.29
CA PRO A 126 1.92 -14.92 1.38
C PRO A 126 1.42 -14.36 2.71
N PRO A 127 1.05 -15.22 3.68
CA PRO A 127 0.77 -14.74 5.02
C PRO A 127 2.02 -14.05 5.57
N ILE A 128 1.83 -12.87 6.16
CA ILE A 128 2.88 -12.22 6.95
C ILE A 128 2.95 -12.99 8.27
N SER A 129 3.79 -14.02 8.32
CA SER A 129 4.03 -14.77 9.55
C SER A 129 5.08 -14.03 10.37
N ARG A 130 4.65 -13.47 11.50
CA ARG A 130 5.54 -12.97 12.54
C ARG A 130 6.29 -14.18 13.13
N ASP A 131 7.55 -14.40 12.77
CA ASP A 131 8.41 -15.37 13.45
C ASP A 131 8.95 -14.71 14.73
N VAL A 132 8.03 -14.39 15.64
CA VAL A 132 8.36 -14.04 17.03
C VAL A 132 8.69 -15.29 17.83
N ALA A 133 9.79 -15.93 17.43
CA ALA A 133 10.57 -16.76 18.34
C ALA A 133 11.73 -15.89 18.87
N GLY A 134 11.41 -15.02 19.82
CA GLY A 134 12.36 -14.15 20.51
C GLY A 134 11.78 -13.67 21.83
#